data_AF-A0A3M1A694-F1
#
_entry.id   AF-A0A3M1A694-F1
#
_cell.length_a   1.000
_cell.length_b   1.000
_cell.length_c   1.000
_cell.angle_alpha   90.00
_cell.angle_beta   90.00
_cell.angle_gamma   90.00
#
_symmetry.space_group_name_H-M   'P 1'
#
loop_
_entity.id
_entity.type
_entity.pdbx_description
1 polymer ?
#
loop_
_entity_poly.entity_id
_entity_poly.type
_entity_poly.pdbx_seq_one_letter_code
_entity_poly.pdbx_strand_id
1 'polypeptide(L)' 'MEKLINIGNRVKIGEHQGELFKITELSNGSKEYCIAFDEGPPQSFICQPQVIEKILKKH' A
#
# COMPACT_ATOMS: atom_id res chain seq x y z
N MET A 1 -6.16 -7.48 14.70
CA MET A 1 -6.97 -6.58 13.86
C MET A 1 -6.17 -6.30 12.60
N GLU A 2 -6.54 -6.90 11.46
CA GLU A 2 -5.98 -6.47 10.17
C GLU A 2 -6.40 -5.02 9.92
N LYS A 3 -5.43 -4.11 9.80
CA LYS A 3 -5.73 -2.76 9.30
C LYS A 3 -6.14 -2.92 7.84
N LEU A 4 -7.42 -2.72 7.53
CA LEU A 4 -7.90 -2.75 6.15
C LEU A 4 -7.20 -1.63 5.35
N ILE A 5 -6.38 -2.03 4.39
CA ILE A 5 -5.75 -1.12 3.42
C ILE A 5 -6.52 -1.25 2.12
N ASN A 6 -7.17 -0.16 1.73
CA ASN A 6 -8.00 -0.10 0.53
C ASN A 6 -7.38 0.84 -0.50
N ILE A 7 -7.75 0.65 -1.76
CA ILE A 7 -7.43 1.61 -2.84
C ILE A 7 -7.88 3.02 -2.44
N GLY A 8 -7.07 4.03 -2.78
CA GLY A 8 -7.20 5.42 -2.38
C GLY A 8 -6.68 5.73 -0.98
N ASN A 9 -6.15 4.75 -0.25
CA ASN A 9 -5.51 5.03 1.04
C ASN A 9 -4.10 5.57 0.82
N ARG A 10 -3.76 6.61 1.60
CA ARG A 10 -2.39 7.07 1.73
C ARG A 10 -1.63 6.10 2.64
N VAL A 11 -0.51 5.61 2.15
CA VAL A 11 0.28 4.56 2.77
C VAL A 11 1.74 4.97 2.84
N LYS A 12 2.47 4.35 3.76
CA LYS A 12 3.91 4.51 3.94
C LYS A 12 4.57 3.12 3.94
N ILE A 13 5.70 3.02 3.24
CA ILE A 13 6.58 1.85 3.23
C ILE A 13 8.00 2.37 3.49
N GLY A 14 8.59 1.99 4.63
CA GLY A 14 9.90 2.50 5.04
C GLY A 14 9.84 4.01 5.24
N GLU A 15 10.63 4.77 4.48
CA GLU A 15 10.64 6.24 4.51
C GLU A 15 9.76 6.88 3.42
N HIS A 16 9.27 6.08 2.47
CA HIS A 16 8.50 6.56 1.33
C HIS A 16 7.00 6.49 1.59
N GLN A 17 6.27 7.49 1.13
CA GLN A 17 4.82 7.58 1.24
C GLN A 17 4.17 7.81 -0.12
N GLY A 18 2.95 7.35 -0.27
CA GLY A 18 2.21 7.41 -1.52
C GLY A 18 0.76 7.02 -1.36
N GLU A 19 0.07 6.88 -2.49
CA GLU A 19 -1.32 6.44 -2.55
C GLU A 19 -1.41 5.05 -3.17
N LEU A 20 -2.12 4.15 -2.50
CA LEU A 20 -2.43 2.84 -3.03
C LEU A 20 -3.49 2.96 -4.12
N PHE A 21 -3.17 2.66 -5.36
CA PHE A 21 -4.11 2.81 -6.49
C PHE A 21 -4.57 1.48 -7.09
N LYS A 22 -3.91 0.36 -6.79
CA LYS A 22 -4.31 -0.97 -7.24
C LYS A 22 -3.90 -2.06 -6.25
N ILE A 23 -4.76 -3.07 -6.11
CA ILE A 23 -4.47 -4.31 -5.39
C ILE A 23 -4.76 -5.47 -6.34
N THR A 24 -3.80 -6.36 -6.55
CA THR A 24 -3.95 -7.57 -7.37
C THR A 24 -3.83 -8.79 -6.46
N GLU A 25 -4.82 -9.68 -6.48
CA GLU A 25 -4.71 -10.98 -5.81
C GLU A 25 -3.99 -11.97 -6.73
N LEU A 26 -2.94 -12.61 -6.21
CA LEU A 26 -2.13 -13.58 -6.92
C LEU A 26 -2.67 -14.99 -6.71
N SER A 27 -2.35 -15.90 -7.63
CA SER A 27 -2.83 -17.29 -7.60
C SER A 27 -2.41 -18.09 -6.36
N ASN A 28 -1.40 -17.63 -5.62
CA ASN A 28 -0.94 -18.21 -4.36
C ASN A 28 -1.65 -17.62 -3.12
N GLY A 29 -2.68 -16.80 -3.30
CA GLY A 29 -3.41 -16.11 -2.22
C GLY A 29 -2.70 -14.88 -1.65
N SER A 30 -1.52 -14.51 -2.17
CA SER A 30 -0.84 -13.26 -1.81
C SER A 30 -1.46 -12.07 -2.53
N LYS A 31 -1.20 -10.86 -2.03
CA LYS A 31 -1.65 -9.62 -2.67
C LYS A 31 -0.45 -8.79 -3.12
N GLU A 32 -0.53 -8.27 -4.34
CA GLU A 32 0.35 -7.24 -4.87
C GLU A 32 -0.31 -5.87 -4.69
N TYR A 33 0.43 -4.91 -4.15
CA TYR A 33 -0.02 -3.55 -3.89
C TYR A 33 0.74 -2.58 -4.79
N CYS A 34 0.04 -1.85 -5.66
CA CYS A 34 0.66 -0.83 -6.50
C CYS A 34 0.46 0.56 -5.87
N ILE A 35 1.56 1.21 -5.55
CA ILE A 35 1.59 2.50 -4.84
C ILE A 35 2.19 3.54 -5.76
N ALA A 36 1.47 4.65 -5.92
CA ALA A 36 1.98 5.87 -6.53
C ALA A 36 2.65 6.68 -5.43
N PHE A 37 3.98 6.58 -5.33
CA PHE A 37 4.74 7.35 -4.36
C PHE A 37 4.70 8.85 -4.67
N ASP A 38 4.80 9.67 -3.62
CA ASP A 38 4.89 11.12 -3.77
C ASP A 38 6.17 11.53 -4.53
N GLU A 39 7.22 10.72 -4.44
CA GLU A 39 8.49 10.91 -5.11
C GLU A 39 8.84 9.69 -5.97
N GLY A 40 9.12 9.92 -7.25
CA GLY A 40 9.53 8.88 -8.19
C GLY A 40 8.35 8.19 -8.91
N PRO A 41 8.64 7.12 -9.69
CA PRO A 41 7.62 6.38 -10.41
C PRO A 41 6.79 5.49 -9.48
N PRO A 42 5.56 5.12 -9.89
CA PRO A 42 4.78 4.11 -9.17
C PRO A 42 5.52 2.77 -9.09
N GLN A 43 5.37 2.06 -7.98
CA GLN A 43 6.00 0.75 -7.76
C GLN A 43 4.97 -0.26 -7.24
N SER A 44 5.22 -1.56 -7.48
CA SER A 44 4.43 -2.65 -6.92
C SER A 44 5.19 -3.45 -5.87
N PHE A 45 4.47 -3.89 -4.84
CA PHE A 45 5.02 -4.66 -3.73
C PHE A 45 4.17 -5.90 -3.49
N ILE A 46 4.82 -7.06 -3.42
CA ILE A 46 4.19 -8.30 -2.95
C ILE A 46 4.64 -8.47 -1.51
N CYS A 47 3.79 -8.05 -0.57
CA CYS A 47 4.09 -8.10 0.85
C CYS A 47 2.84 -8.38 1.68
N GLN A 48 3.04 -8.76 2.95
CA GLN A 48 1.91 -8.85 3.88
C GLN A 48 1.37 -7.45 4.18
N PRO A 49 0.04 -7.27 4.34
CA PRO A 49 -0.57 -5.96 4.58
C PRO A 49 0.05 -5.19 5.75
N GLN A 50 0.56 -5.90 6.77
CA GLN A 50 1.19 -5.32 7.96
C GLN A 50 2.49 -4.55 7.68
N VAL A 51 3.12 -4.75 6.52
CA VAL A 51 4.30 -3.98 6.08
C VAL A 51 3.91 -2.58 5.60
N ILE A 52 2.67 -2.41 5.16
CA ILE A 52 2.16 -1.16 4.61
C ILE A 52 1.48 -0.37 5.73
N GLU A 53 2.04 0.77 6.09
CA GLU A 53 1.49 1.61 7.15
C GLU A 53 0.46 2.59 6.59
N LYS A 54 -0.80 2.46 6.99
CA LYS A 54 -1.83 3.43 6.64
C LYS A 54 -1.57 4.76 7.37
N ILE A 55 -1.42 5.84 6.60
CA ILE A 55 -1.33 7.20 7.15
C ILE A 55 -2.75 7.68 7.46
N LEU A 56 -3.09 7.72 8.75
CA LEU A 56 -4.31 8.37 9.21
C LEU A 56 -4.03 9.87 9.32
N LYS A 57 -4.67 10.69 8.48
CA LYS A 57 -4.69 12.14 8.72
C LYS A 57 -5.38 12.37 10.07
N LYS A 58 -4.65 12.88 11.06
CA LYS A 58 -5.28 13.48 12.26
C LYS A 58 -6.08 14.69 11.78
N HIS A 59 -7.37 14.67 12.04
CA HIS A 59 -8.29 15.77 11.83
C HIS A 59 -8.14 16.81 12.95
#